data_AF-A0A842VMK5-F1
#
_entry.id   AF-A0A842VMK5-F1
#
_cell.length_a   1.000
_cell.length_b   1.000
_cell.length_c   1.000
_cell.angle_alpha   90.00
_cell.angle_beta   90.00
_cell.angle_gamma   90.00
#
_symmetry.space_group_name_H-M   'P 1'
#
loop_
_entity.id
_entity.type
_entity.pdbx_description
1 polymer ?
#
loop_
_entity_poly.entity_id
_entity_poly.type
_entity_poly.pdbx_seq_one_letter_code
_entity_poly.pdbx_strand_id
1 'polypeptide(L)' 'MVNEEIRVPISEVWYSKLKKVGSLLNIDLNKLINLAFKEFFDMILNDTELFLDEIGLVDKLKNCL' A
#
# COMPACT_ATOMS: atom_id res chain seq x y z
N MET A 1 5.87 -22.78 -4.55
CA MET A 1 5.18 -21.73 -3.77
C MET A 1 3.74 -21.73 -4.20
N VAL A 2 2.80 -21.89 -3.27
CA VAL A 2 1.37 -21.81 -3.61
C VAL A 2 1.06 -20.34 -3.90
N ASN A 3 0.63 -20.02 -5.12
CA ASN A 3 0.04 -18.72 -5.41
C ASN A 3 -1.35 -18.71 -4.77
N GLU A 4 -1.41 -18.46 -3.47
CA GLU A 4 -2.68 -18.25 -2.80
C GLU A 4 -3.25 -16.90 -3.25
N GLU A 5 -4.41 -16.95 -3.90
CA GLU A 5 -5.11 -15.76 -4.34
C GLU A 5 -5.79 -15.10 -3.13
N ILE A 6 -5.22 -13.98 -2.67
CA ILE A 6 -5.78 -13.22 -1.55
C ILE A 6 -6.89 -12.31 -2.08
N ARG A 7 -8.09 -12.46 -1.52
CA ARG A 7 -9.24 -11.58 -1.80
C ARG A 7 -9.32 -10.49 -0.76
N VAL A 8 -9.11 -9.25 -1.17
CA VAL A 8 -9.22 -8.08 -0.30
C VAL A 8 -10.57 -7.40 -0.54
N PRO A 9 -11.46 -7.31 0.47
CA PRO A 9 -12.68 -6.56 0.33
C PRO A 9 -12.37 -5.07 0.22
N ILE A 10 -12.93 -4.41 -0.79
CA ILE A 10 -12.75 -2.98 -1.04
C ILE A 10 -14.10 -2.35 -1.33
N SER A 11 -14.35 -1.14 -0.81
CA SER A 11 -15.57 -0.41 -1.12
C SER A 11 -15.63 -0.08 -2.63
N GLU A 12 -16.83 -0.03 -3.19
CA GLU A 12 -17.05 0.34 -4.60
C GLU A 12 -16.46 1.71 -4.94
N VAL A 13 -16.52 2.67 -4.00
CA VAL A 13 -15.97 4.01 -4.18
C VAL A 13 -14.45 3.96 -4.43
N TRP A 14 -13.71 3.24 -3.59
CA TRP A 14 -12.26 3.08 -3.74
C TRP A 14 -11.91 2.26 -4.98
N TYR A 15 -12.66 1.20 -5.27
CA TYR A 15 -12.47 0.40 -6.48
C TYR A 15 -12.62 1.23 -7.76
N SER A 16 -13.63 2.10 -7.81
CA SER A 16 -13.87 3.03 -8.93
C SER A 16 -12.71 4.04 -9.09
N LYS A 17 -12.19 4.58 -7.99
CA LYS A 17 -11.01 5.46 -8.02
C LYS A 17 -9.78 4.75 -8.55
N LEU A 18 -9.49 3.52 -8.09
CA LEU A 18 -8.36 2.74 -8.57
C LEU A 18 -8.46 2.42 -10.07
N LYS A 19 -9.67 2.08 -10.55
CA LYS A 19 -9.91 1.90 -12.01
C LYS A 19 -9.61 3.16 -12.80
N LYS A 20 -10.02 4.34 -12.32
CA LYS A 20 -9.72 5.61 -12.98
C LYS A 20 -8.21 5.87 -13.03
N VAL A 21 -7.50 5.64 -11.93
CA VAL A 21 -6.03 5.79 -11.87
C VAL A 21 -5.35 4.83 -12.85
N GLY A 22 -5.73 3.55 -12.86
CA GLY A 22 -5.20 2.56 -13.80
C GLY A 22 -5.43 2.96 -15.25
N SER A 23 -6.62 3.47 -15.58
CA SER A 23 -6.93 3.98 -16.93
C SER A 23 -6.09 5.19 -17.32
N LEU A 24 -5.88 6.16 -16.41
CA LEU A 24 -5.06 7.35 -16.68
C LEU A 24 -3.58 6.99 -16.90
N LEU A 25 -3.09 5.98 -16.17
CA LEU A 25 -1.70 5.52 -16.28
C LEU A 25 -1.50 4.47 -17.38
N ASN A 26 -2.57 4.02 -18.04
CA ASN A 26 -2.56 2.90 -18.97
C ASN A 26 -1.96 1.61 -18.36
N ILE A 27 -2.35 1.31 -17.12
CA ILE A 27 -1.90 0.15 -16.34
C ILE A 27 -3.11 -0.68 -15.93
N ASP A 28 -3.01 -2.01 -16.09
CA ASP A 28 -4.00 -2.95 -15.59
C ASP A 28 -4.21 -2.82 -14.07
N LEU A 29 -5.44 -2.98 -13.61
CA LEU A 29 -5.79 -2.78 -12.20
C LEU A 29 -5.03 -3.72 -11.26
N ASN A 30 -4.88 -5.00 -11.62
CA ASN A 30 -4.15 -5.95 -10.79
C ASN A 30 -2.66 -5.59 -10.75
N LYS A 31 -2.10 -5.14 -11.87
CA LYS A 31 -0.72 -4.64 -11.93
C LYS A 31 -0.53 -3.40 -11.05
N LEU A 32 -1.45 -2.45 -11.08
CA LEU A 32 -1.43 -1.26 -10.24
C LEU A 32 -1.47 -1.63 -8.74
N ILE A 33 -2.35 -2.56 -8.36
CA ILE A 33 -2.46 -3.06 -6.99
C ILE A 33 -1.15 -3.73 -6.55
N ASN A 34 -0.57 -4.59 -7.40
CA ASN A 34 0.70 -5.26 -7.10
C ASN A 34 1.86 -4.26 -6.93
N LEU A 35 1.91 -3.21 -7.75
CA LEU A 35 2.91 -2.15 -7.61
C LEU A 35 2.74 -1.40 -6.29
N ALA A 36 1.51 -1.02 -5.94
CA ALA A 36 1.23 -0.31 -4.69
C ALA A 36 1.63 -1.14 -3.46
N PHE A 37 1.29 -2.45 -3.44
CA PHE A 37 1.73 -3.32 -2.36
C PHE A 37 3.25 -3.48 -2.31
N LYS A 38 3.90 -3.60 -3.47
CA LYS A 38 5.35 -3.68 -3.53
C LYS A 38 5.99 -2.44 -2.93
N GLU A 39 5.58 -1.24 -3.34
CA GLU A 39 6.11 0.01 -2.78
C GLU A 39 5.86 0.12 -1.28
N PHE A 40 4.67 -0.26 -0.81
CA PHE A 40 4.35 -0.27 0.61
C PHE A 40 5.28 -1.20 1.42
N PHE A 41 5.50 -2.43 0.95
CA PHE A 41 6.41 -3.36 1.62
C PHE A 41 7.87 -2.94 1.50
N ASP A 42 8.28 -2.40 0.36
CA ASP A 42 9.63 -1.87 0.17
C ASP A 42 9.90 -0.72 1.14
N MET A 43 8.91 0.16 1.39
CA MET A 43 8.99 1.23 2.39
C MET A 43 9.10 0.67 3.81
N ILE A 44 8.27 -0.32 4.18
CA ILE A 44 8.36 -0.96 5.51
C ILE A 44 9.74 -1.59 5.74
N LEU A 45 10.26 -2.31 4.74
CA LEU A 45 11.45 -3.14 4.89
C LEU A 45 12.76 -2.36 4.76
N ASN A 46 12.80 -1.35 3.89
CA ASN A 46 14.03 -0.63 3.56
C ASN A 46 14.07 0.79 4.13
N ASP A 47 12.91 1.37 4.46
CA ASP A 47 12.79 2.74 4.98
C ASP A 47 11.87 2.76 6.21
N THR A 48 12.16 1.87 7.16
CA THR A 48 11.32 1.65 8.35
C THR A 48 11.12 2.92 9.17
N GLU A 49 12.12 3.80 9.25
CA GLU A 49 12.00 5.07 9.96
C GLU A 49 10.94 5.98 9.32
N LEU A 50 10.97 6.13 7.99
CA LEU A 50 9.95 6.85 7.24
C LEU A 50 8.56 6.25 7.45
N PHE A 51 8.43 4.92 7.35
CA PHE A 51 7.16 4.23 7.60
C PHE A 51 6.63 4.51 9.01
N LEU A 52 7.47 4.40 10.04
CA LEU A 52 7.09 4.64 11.43
C LEU A 52 6.69 6.11 11.66
N ASP A 53 7.30 7.04 10.95
CA ASP A 53 6.96 8.47 11.00
C ASP A 53 5.59 8.73 10.34
N GLU A 54 5.36 8.16 9.16
CA GLU A 54 4.09 8.31 8.42
C GLU A 54 2.87 7.77 9.19
N ILE A 55 3.04 6.70 9.98
CA ILE A 55 1.96 6.17 10.83
C ILE A 55 1.90 6.86 12.21
N GLY A 56 2.74 7.87 12.45
CA GLY A 56 2.82 8.63 13.70
C GLY A 56 3.25 7.78 14.91
N LEU A 57 4.02 6.71 14.68
CA LEU A 57 4.57 5.89 15.75
C LEU A 57 5.86 6.47 16.32
N VAL A 58 6.69 7.12 15.51
CA VAL A 58 7.95 7.73 15.96
C VAL A 58 7.70 8.72 17.11
N ASP A 59 6.71 9.60 16.97
CA ASP A 59 6.35 10.55 18.03
C ASP A 59 5.80 9.87 19.29
N LYS A 60 5.05 8.77 19.13
CA LYS A 60 4.56 8.00 20.29
C LYS A 60 5.71 7.30 21.02
N LEU A 61 6.68 6.76 20.30
CA LEU A 61 7.86 6.12 20.88
C LEU A 61 8.78 7.12 21.57
N LYS A 62 8.97 8.32 21.00
CA LYS A 62 9.74 9.42 21.62
C LYS A 62 9.15 9.85 22.97
N ASN A 63 7.82 9.81 23.12
CA ASN A 63 7.13 10.14 24.37
C ASN A 63 7.16 8.99 25.42
N CYS A 64 7.65 7.80 25.05
CA CYS A 64 7.81 6.66 25.94
C CYS A 64 9.24 6.50 26.49
N LEU A 65 10.20 7.29 26.01
CA LEU A 65 11.58 7.36 26.46
C LEU A 65 11.81 8.64 27.28
#